data_AF-A0A7W1PE62-F1
#
_entry.id   AF-A0A7W1PE62-F1
#
_cell.length_a   1.000
_cell.length_b   1.000
_cell.length_c   1.000
_cell.angle_alpha   90.00
_cell.angle_beta   90.00
_cell.angle_gamma   90.00
#
_symmetry.space_group_name_H-M   'P 1'
#
loop_
_entity.id
_entity.type
_entity.pdbx_description
1 polymer ?
#
loop_
_entity_poly.entity_id
_entity_poly.type
_entity_poly.pdbx_seq_one_letter_code
_entity_poly.pdbx_strand_id
1 'polypeptide(L)'
;MPDRTASSPRPCPSCAADVRGTFCPKCGTLARETPCPSCSATLAPGARFCEECGAAVGASPVPGAVPLAREDWRPSTGWKIGVGTLALLLAVTLYLRFSTDRAPAGAPFATAGMQGAPLGGPSANVLSMPPQQQADALFDRVMRLSEEGKRDSVQFFAPMAMSVYEQLQPLDLDQRFDLGTIALAAGDTRVARAQADSILQSDPDHLLGLALMSRTGRASGAAADAERADARFRQAAEGELRKSQEKPEYQRHRADIETELKRLAGLTQ
;
A
#
# COMPACT_ATOMS: atom_id res chain seq x y z
N MET A 1 -54.33 9.69 9.11
CA MET A 1 -53.28 8.64 9.15
C MET A 1 -53.04 8.23 7.71
N PRO A 2 -51.89 8.53 7.08
CA PRO A 2 -51.69 8.15 5.68
C PRO A 2 -51.50 6.64 5.55
N ASP A 3 -52.22 6.07 4.59
CA ASP A 3 -52.21 4.67 4.16
C ASP A 3 -50.80 4.17 3.82
N ARG A 4 -50.37 3.05 4.43
CA ARG A 4 -49.18 2.32 4.00
C ARG A 4 -49.56 1.50 2.77
N THR A 5 -49.30 2.03 1.58
CA THR A 5 -49.32 1.26 0.34
C THR A 5 -48.39 0.04 0.49
N ALA A 6 -48.98 -1.15 0.52
CA ALA A 6 -48.24 -2.40 0.57
C ALA A 6 -47.44 -2.56 -0.73
N SER A 7 -46.11 -2.46 -0.67
CA SER A 7 -45.25 -2.73 -1.83
C SER A 7 -45.27 -4.22 -2.17
N SER A 8 -45.46 -4.53 -3.45
CA SER A 8 -45.38 -5.90 -3.98
C SER A 8 -44.01 -6.51 -3.71
N PRO A 9 -43.95 -7.80 -3.31
CA PRO A 9 -42.70 -8.50 -3.10
C PRO A 9 -41.87 -8.56 -4.39
N ARG A 10 -40.56 -8.41 -4.26
CA ARG A 10 -39.59 -8.54 -5.36
C ARG A 10 -38.43 -9.44 -4.94
N PRO A 11 -37.82 -10.18 -5.87
CA PRO A 11 -36.68 -11.03 -5.57
C PRO A 11 -35.44 -10.21 -5.24
N CYS A 12 -34.72 -10.60 -4.19
CA CYS A 12 -33.44 -10.00 -3.83
C CYS A 12 -32.38 -10.28 -4.90
N PRO A 13 -31.62 -9.29 -5.40
CA PRO A 13 -30.60 -9.51 -6.42
C PRO A 13 -29.41 -10.36 -5.94
N SER A 14 -29.21 -10.52 -4.62
CA SER A 14 -28.09 -11.27 -4.07
C SER A 14 -28.44 -12.70 -3.65
N CYS A 15 -29.66 -12.95 -3.18
CA CYS A 15 -30.04 -14.27 -2.63
C CYS A 15 -31.40 -14.79 -3.11
N ALA A 16 -32.05 -14.09 -4.05
CA ALA A 16 -33.35 -14.40 -4.63
C ALA A 16 -34.54 -14.50 -3.67
N ALA A 17 -34.38 -14.22 -2.38
CA ALA A 17 -35.48 -14.19 -1.41
C ALA A 17 -36.49 -13.06 -1.71
N ASP A 18 -37.77 -13.26 -1.41
CA ASP A 18 -38.79 -12.23 -1.54
C ASP A 18 -38.60 -11.11 -0.50
N VAL A 19 -38.43 -9.88 -0.98
CA VAL A 19 -38.24 -8.69 -0.15
C VAL A 19 -39.37 -7.70 -0.37
N ARG A 20 -39.92 -7.18 0.75
CA ARG A 20 -40.96 -6.14 0.75
C ARG A 20 -40.45 -4.78 1.24
N GLY A 21 -39.27 -4.74 1.87
CA GLY A 21 -38.64 -3.54 2.41
C GLY A 21 -37.42 -3.07 1.60
N THR A 22 -36.76 -2.02 2.08
CA THR A 22 -35.56 -1.46 1.45
C THR A 22 -34.35 -2.39 1.56
N PHE A 23 -34.28 -3.23 2.60
CA PHE A 23 -33.20 -4.18 2.84
C PHE A 23 -33.72 -5.62 2.88
N CYS A 24 -32.94 -6.56 2.37
CA CYS A 24 -33.24 -7.98 2.45
C CYS A 24 -33.04 -8.49 3.89
N PRO A 25 -34.06 -9.08 4.54
CA PRO A 25 -33.93 -9.61 5.91
C PRO A 25 -33.03 -10.85 5.98
N LYS A 26 -32.77 -11.53 4.85
CA LYS A 26 -31.95 -12.74 4.80
C LYS A 26 -30.45 -12.46 4.62
N CYS A 27 -30.09 -11.50 3.77
CA CYS A 27 -28.68 -11.26 3.40
C CYS A 27 -28.21 -9.81 3.61
N GLY A 28 -29.09 -8.90 4.04
CA GLY A 28 -28.76 -7.50 4.32
C GLY A 28 -28.58 -6.61 3.09
N THR A 29 -28.69 -7.15 1.87
CA THR A 29 -28.51 -6.39 0.63
C THR A 29 -29.64 -5.39 0.39
N LEU A 30 -29.31 -4.20 -0.13
CA LEU A 30 -30.29 -3.21 -0.56
C LEU A 30 -31.16 -3.76 -1.69
N ALA A 31 -32.47 -3.78 -1.50
CA ALA A 31 -33.46 -4.32 -2.44
C ALA A 31 -34.16 -3.23 -3.28
N ARG A 32 -34.03 -1.95 -2.90
CA ARG A 32 -34.66 -0.82 -3.59
C ARG A 32 -33.71 0.37 -3.65
N GLU A 33 -33.76 1.09 -4.76
CA GLU A 33 -33.10 2.39 -4.90
C GLU A 33 -33.52 3.35 -3.78
N THR A 34 -32.52 3.90 -3.10
CA THR A 34 -32.70 4.84 -1.98
C THR A 34 -31.53 5.83 -2.01
N PRO A 35 -31.74 7.12 -1.69
CA PRO A 35 -30.64 8.06 -1.56
C PRO A 35 -29.70 7.66 -0.41
N CYS A 36 -28.40 7.83 -0.62
CA CYS A 36 -27.37 7.62 0.39
C CYS A 36 -27.59 8.56 1.58
N PRO A 37 -27.61 8.06 2.83
CA PRO A 37 -27.81 8.91 4.01
C PRO A 37 -26.64 9.87 4.28
N SER A 38 -25.46 9.63 3.68
CA SER A 38 -24.27 10.46 3.90
C SER A 38 -24.06 11.53 2.83
N CYS A 39 -24.34 11.24 1.55
CA CYS A 39 -24.05 12.16 0.44
C CYS A 39 -25.23 12.40 -0.50
N SER A 40 -26.40 11.82 -0.23
CA SER A 40 -27.64 11.88 -1.04
C SER A 40 -27.59 11.29 -2.45
N ALA A 41 -26.47 10.70 -2.88
CA ALA A 41 -26.39 9.99 -4.17
C ALA A 41 -27.36 8.79 -4.23
N THR A 42 -27.95 8.54 -5.40
CA THR A 42 -28.89 7.43 -5.60
C THR A 42 -28.15 6.09 -5.58
N LEU A 43 -28.51 5.21 -4.64
CA LEU A 43 -27.92 3.88 -4.53
C LEU A 43 -28.70 2.88 -5.39
N ALA A 44 -28.02 2.10 -6.22
CA ALA A 44 -28.62 1.03 -7.00
C ALA A 44 -29.01 -0.18 -6.12
N PRO A 45 -30.03 -0.98 -6.48
CA PRO A 45 -30.35 -2.23 -5.79
C PRO A 45 -29.14 -3.17 -5.86
N GLY A 46 -28.80 -3.82 -4.75
CA GLY A 46 -27.58 -4.63 -4.65
C GLY A 46 -26.42 -3.94 -3.94
N ALA A 47 -26.42 -2.61 -3.84
CA ALA A 47 -25.31 -1.86 -3.25
C ALA A 47 -25.11 -2.19 -1.76
N ARG A 48 -23.85 -2.47 -1.37
CA ARG A 48 -23.41 -2.61 0.03
C ARG A 48 -22.64 -1.38 0.53
N PHE A 49 -22.12 -0.58 -0.40
CA PHE A 49 -21.42 0.69 -0.16
C PHE A 49 -21.87 1.71 -1.22
N CYS A 50 -21.81 3.00 -0.90
CA CYS A 50 -22.04 4.08 -1.85
C CYS A 50 -20.80 4.26 -2.73
N GLU A 51 -20.97 4.18 -4.05
CA GLU A 51 -19.88 4.39 -5.02
C GLU A 51 -19.39 5.85 -5.07
N GLU A 52 -20.23 6.81 -4.66
CA GLU A 52 -19.91 8.25 -4.69
C GLU A 52 -19.18 8.76 -3.45
N CYS A 53 -19.40 8.15 -2.28
CA CYS A 53 -18.81 8.63 -1.02
C CYS A 53 -18.25 7.55 -0.10
N GLY A 54 -18.32 6.26 -0.50
CA GLY A 54 -17.79 5.13 0.27
C GLY A 54 -18.60 4.72 1.51
N ALA A 55 -19.71 5.40 1.82
CA ALA A 55 -20.50 5.10 3.02
C ALA A 55 -21.14 3.69 2.93
N ALA A 56 -21.08 2.92 4.02
CA ALA A 56 -21.71 1.61 4.12
C ALA A 56 -23.24 1.74 4.12
N VAL A 57 -23.90 0.95 3.27
CA VAL A 57 -25.35 0.98 3.06
C VAL A 57 -26.01 0.09 4.11
N GLY A 58 -26.75 0.69 5.04
CA GLY A 58 -27.43 0.00 6.14
C GLY A 58 -26.77 0.12 7.51
N ALA A 59 -25.62 0.80 7.62
CA ALA A 59 -25.11 1.24 8.91
C ALA A 59 -25.94 2.44 9.41
N SER A 60 -26.53 2.34 10.60
CA SER A 60 -27.07 3.53 11.27
C SER A 60 -25.91 4.51 11.50
N PRO A 61 -26.07 5.81 11.20
CA PRO A 61 -25.02 6.78 11.47
C PRO A 61 -24.74 6.79 12.97
N VAL A 62 -23.49 6.50 13.35
CA VAL A 62 -23.01 6.73 14.71
C VAL A 62 -23.03 8.24 14.93
N PRO A 63 -23.73 8.76 15.97
CA PRO A 63 -23.71 10.18 16.25
C PRO A 63 -22.28 10.60 16.58
N GLY A 64 -21.67 11.43 15.73
CA GLY A 64 -20.29 11.91 15.89
C GLY A 64 -19.43 11.87 14.64
N ALA A 65 -19.87 11.21 13.55
CA ALA A 65 -19.22 11.37 12.26
C ALA A 65 -19.57 12.74 11.66
N VAL A 66 -18.62 13.66 11.67
CA VAL A 66 -18.75 14.97 11.03
C VAL A 66 -18.86 14.74 9.52
N PRO A 67 -19.98 15.10 8.86
CA PRO A 67 -20.03 15.09 7.41
C PRO A 67 -19.04 16.14 6.92
N LEU A 68 -18.07 15.74 6.11
CA LEU A 68 -17.31 16.71 5.32
C LEU A 68 -18.31 17.38 4.39
N ALA A 69 -18.68 18.62 4.72
CA ALA A 69 -19.56 19.44 3.90
C ALA A 69 -18.96 19.54 2.49
N ARG A 70 -19.70 19.07 1.48
CA ARG A 70 -19.39 19.43 0.09
C ARG A 70 -19.62 20.93 -0.01
N GLU A 71 -18.53 21.69 -0.13
CA GLU A 71 -18.58 23.11 -0.45
C GLU A 71 -19.24 23.29 -1.81
N ASP A 72 -20.47 23.81 -1.78
CA ASP A 72 -21.22 24.22 -2.97
C ASP A 72 -20.50 25.40 -3.64
N TRP A 73 -19.63 25.08 -4.60
CA TRP A 73 -18.86 26.06 -5.35
C TRP A 73 -19.76 26.82 -6.33
N ARG A 74 -20.32 27.94 -5.85
CA ARG A 74 -20.98 28.96 -6.68
C ARG A 74 -19.95 30.01 -7.10
N PRO A 75 -19.58 30.14 -8.39
CA PRO A 75 -18.61 31.14 -8.80
C PRO A 75 -19.23 32.54 -8.81
N SER A 76 -19.03 33.29 -7.72
CA SER A 76 -19.17 34.75 -7.70
C SER A 76 -17.92 35.38 -8.31
N THR A 77 -18.12 36.32 -9.25
CA THR A 77 -17.15 36.97 -10.14
C THR A 77 -16.15 37.93 -9.46
N GLY A 78 -15.75 37.67 -8.20
CA GLY A 78 -14.86 38.54 -7.42
C GLY A 78 -13.39 38.12 -7.36
N TRP A 79 -13.04 36.91 -7.76
CA TRP A 79 -11.66 36.42 -7.73
C TRP A 79 -11.01 36.58 -9.11
N LYS A 80 -10.29 37.67 -9.37
CA LYS A 80 -9.37 37.73 -10.52
C LYS A 80 -7.94 38.15 -10.19
N ILE A 81 -7.59 38.37 -8.92
CA ILE A 81 -6.24 38.85 -8.57
C ILE A 81 -5.45 37.85 -7.68
N GLY A 82 -6.08 36.79 -7.13
CA GLY A 82 -5.40 35.78 -6.30
C GLY A 82 -5.06 34.42 -6.97
N VAL A 83 -5.66 34.08 -8.12
CA VAL A 83 -5.57 32.73 -8.76
C VAL A 83 -4.55 32.81 -9.85
N GLY A 84 -4.39 33.97 -10.51
CA GLY A 84 -3.37 34.13 -11.53
C GLY A 84 -1.98 33.79 -10.98
N THR A 85 -1.64 34.29 -9.79
CA THR A 85 -0.33 34.05 -9.16
C THR A 85 -0.21 32.63 -8.60
N LEU A 86 -1.24 32.08 -7.96
CA LEU A 86 -1.20 30.71 -7.44
C LEU A 86 -1.25 29.67 -8.57
N ALA A 87 -2.00 29.91 -9.64
CA ALA A 87 -2.05 29.04 -10.82
C ALA A 87 -0.79 29.19 -11.67
N LEU A 88 -0.16 30.37 -11.73
CA LEU A 88 1.15 30.52 -12.37
C LEU A 88 2.22 29.80 -11.55
N LEU A 89 2.21 29.92 -10.21
CA LEU A 89 3.14 29.18 -9.35
C LEU A 89 2.89 27.67 -9.40
N LEU A 90 1.64 27.22 -9.38
CA LEU A 90 1.28 25.82 -9.56
C LEU A 90 1.65 25.33 -10.96
N ALA A 91 1.43 26.13 -12.01
CA ALA A 91 1.82 25.80 -13.37
C ALA A 91 3.34 25.79 -13.55
N VAL A 92 4.10 26.68 -12.91
CA VAL A 92 5.56 26.68 -12.90
C VAL A 92 6.09 25.49 -12.11
N THR A 93 5.47 25.15 -10.98
CA THR A 93 5.84 23.99 -10.16
C THR A 93 5.54 22.68 -10.89
N LEU A 94 4.37 22.58 -11.52
CA LEU A 94 3.99 21.46 -12.39
C LEU A 94 4.88 21.44 -13.64
N TYR A 95 5.21 22.58 -14.24
CA TYR A 95 6.09 22.67 -15.40
C TYR A 95 7.51 22.23 -15.07
N LEU A 96 8.07 22.62 -13.91
CA LEU A 96 9.40 22.17 -13.49
C LEU A 96 9.41 20.66 -13.18
N ARG A 97 8.34 20.11 -12.60
CA ARG A 97 8.18 18.66 -12.35
C ARG A 97 7.95 17.86 -13.65
N PHE A 98 7.10 18.34 -14.55
CA PHE A 98 6.85 17.70 -15.85
C PHE A 98 7.99 17.88 -16.85
N SER A 99 8.81 18.92 -16.73
CA SER A 99 9.98 19.11 -17.60
C SER A 99 11.15 18.23 -17.20
N THR A 100 11.22 17.80 -15.93
CA THR A 100 12.11 16.70 -15.52
C THR A 100 11.58 15.32 -15.94
N ASP A 101 10.27 15.19 -16.19
CA ASP A 101 9.63 13.94 -16.64
C ASP A 101 9.41 13.83 -18.17
N ARG A 102 9.98 14.72 -18.99
CA ARG A 102 9.97 14.52 -20.45
C ARG A 102 11.05 13.53 -20.89
N ALA A 103 10.79 12.25 -20.67
CA ALA A 103 11.07 11.24 -21.69
C ALA A 103 9.86 11.18 -22.65
N PRO A 104 10.05 11.07 -23.97
CA PRO A 104 8.96 11.19 -24.93
C PRO A 104 8.06 9.94 -24.90
N ALA A 105 6.75 10.15 -24.77
CA ALA A 105 5.74 9.13 -25.05
C ALA A 105 5.13 9.39 -26.42
N GLY A 106 5.19 8.38 -27.30
CA GLY A 106 4.40 8.35 -28.53
C GLY A 106 5.13 7.87 -29.78
N ALA A 107 5.73 6.68 -29.75
CA ALA A 107 5.72 5.84 -30.94
C ALA A 107 4.46 4.96 -30.89
N PRO A 108 3.75 4.73 -32.01
CA PRO A 108 2.59 3.86 -32.02
C PRO A 108 3.00 2.45 -31.57
N PHE A 109 2.10 1.76 -30.89
CA PHE A 109 2.20 0.32 -30.67
C PHE A 109 2.30 -0.38 -32.03
N ALA A 110 3.52 -0.58 -32.50
CA ALA A 110 3.81 -1.59 -33.49
C ALA A 110 3.68 -2.93 -32.79
N THR A 111 2.84 -3.81 -33.35
CA THR A 111 3.03 -5.25 -33.23
C THR A 111 4.35 -5.61 -33.92
N ALA A 112 5.46 -5.18 -33.33
CA ALA A 112 6.80 -5.60 -33.70
C ALA A 112 7.02 -6.94 -33.01
N GLY A 113 7.40 -7.94 -33.82
CA GLY A 113 7.49 -9.32 -33.40
C GLY A 113 8.35 -9.53 -32.16
N MET A 114 8.20 -10.72 -31.58
CA MET A 114 9.19 -11.36 -30.74
C MET A 114 10.53 -11.49 -31.49
N GLN A 115 11.26 -10.39 -31.62
CA GLN A 115 12.56 -10.28 -32.28
C GLN A 115 13.45 -9.38 -31.43
N GLY A 116 14.07 -10.02 -30.44
CA GLY A 116 15.39 -9.70 -29.88
C GLY A 116 15.74 -8.24 -29.64
N ALA A 117 15.36 -7.72 -28.46
CA ALA A 117 16.26 -6.82 -27.74
C ALA A 117 17.25 -7.69 -26.93
N PRO A 118 18.55 -7.34 -26.85
CA PRO A 118 19.47 -8.09 -26.02
C PRO A 118 19.06 -7.88 -24.56
N LEU A 119 18.53 -8.95 -23.97
CA LEU A 119 18.39 -9.13 -22.54
C LEU A 119 19.79 -9.09 -21.93
N GLY A 120 20.24 -7.90 -21.57
CA GLY A 120 21.42 -7.71 -20.71
C GLY A 120 21.08 -8.15 -19.30
N GLY A 121 21.15 -9.46 -19.05
CA GLY A 121 20.95 -10.09 -17.74
C GLY A 121 19.84 -11.15 -17.78
N PRO A 122 20.03 -12.32 -17.18
CA PRO A 122 19.23 -13.49 -17.48
C PRO A 122 17.79 -13.28 -17.02
N SER A 123 16.87 -13.07 -17.95
CA SER A 123 15.52 -13.62 -17.83
C SER A 123 15.59 -15.14 -18.03
N ALA A 124 16.56 -15.80 -17.38
CA ALA A 124 16.52 -17.23 -17.19
C ALA A 124 15.19 -17.50 -16.52
N ASN A 125 14.50 -18.52 -17.03
CA ASN A 125 13.18 -18.94 -16.60
C ASN A 125 13.14 -18.96 -15.06
N VAL A 126 12.66 -17.89 -14.42
CA VAL A 126 12.68 -17.75 -12.95
C VAL A 126 11.96 -18.95 -12.35
N LEU A 127 10.90 -19.38 -13.03
CA LEU A 127 10.12 -20.58 -12.77
C LEU A 127 10.88 -21.91 -12.90
N SER A 128 12.13 -21.91 -13.38
CA SER A 128 13.01 -23.09 -13.46
C SER A 128 14.17 -23.05 -12.47
N MET A 129 14.33 -21.98 -11.69
CA MET A 129 15.36 -21.91 -10.65
C MET A 129 14.90 -22.64 -9.37
N PRO A 130 15.81 -23.08 -8.49
CA PRO A 130 15.45 -23.50 -7.14
C PRO A 130 14.69 -22.39 -6.40
N PRO A 131 13.73 -22.71 -5.52
CA PRO A 131 12.89 -21.70 -4.84
C PRO A 131 13.66 -20.60 -4.11
N GLN A 132 14.81 -20.90 -3.51
CA GLN A 132 15.66 -19.89 -2.86
C GLN A 132 16.24 -18.89 -3.87
N GLN A 133 16.77 -19.36 -5.00
CA GLN A 133 17.27 -18.48 -6.05
C GLN A 133 16.16 -17.64 -6.70
N GLN A 134 14.94 -18.18 -6.75
CA GLN A 134 13.77 -17.40 -7.18
C GLN A 134 13.48 -16.24 -6.22
N ALA A 135 13.52 -16.52 -4.91
CA ALA A 135 13.31 -15.51 -3.88
C ALA A 135 14.35 -14.39 -3.99
N ASP A 136 15.63 -14.74 -4.04
CA ASP A 136 16.75 -13.79 -4.18
C ASP A 136 16.60 -12.92 -5.44
N ALA A 137 16.33 -13.54 -6.59
CA ALA A 137 16.19 -12.81 -7.87
C ALA A 137 14.98 -11.86 -7.88
N LEU A 138 13.87 -12.26 -7.24
CA LEU A 138 12.68 -11.42 -7.13
C LEU A 138 12.87 -10.30 -6.10
N PHE A 139 13.55 -10.58 -4.98
CA PHE A 139 13.92 -9.58 -3.98
C PHE A 139 14.77 -8.47 -4.62
N ASP A 140 15.87 -8.83 -5.29
CA ASP A 140 16.76 -7.89 -5.99
C ASP A 140 16.01 -7.04 -7.01
N ARG A 141 15.06 -7.67 -7.73
CA ARG A 141 14.23 -6.95 -8.70
C ARG A 141 13.30 -5.94 -8.03
N VAL A 142 12.59 -6.34 -6.97
CA VAL A 142 11.69 -5.44 -6.25
C VAL A 142 12.46 -4.28 -5.62
N MET A 143 13.60 -4.55 -4.98
CA MET A 143 14.40 -3.50 -4.32
C MET A 143 14.96 -2.48 -5.31
N ARG A 144 15.57 -2.94 -6.41
CA ARG A 144 16.03 -2.04 -7.48
C ARG A 144 14.89 -1.18 -8.04
N LEU A 145 13.72 -1.76 -8.31
CA LEU A 145 12.57 -1.00 -8.82
C LEU A 145 12.07 0.03 -7.80
N SER A 146 12.13 -0.30 -6.51
CA SER A 146 11.80 0.61 -5.42
C SER A 146 12.78 1.79 -5.36
N GLU A 147 14.08 1.53 -5.46
CA GLU A 147 15.13 2.56 -5.50
C GLU A 147 15.01 3.47 -6.73
N GLU A 148 14.65 2.91 -7.88
CA GLU A 148 14.36 3.66 -9.10
C GLU A 148 13.02 4.44 -9.05
N GLY A 149 12.24 4.33 -7.97
CA GLY A 149 10.95 5.01 -7.81
C GLY A 149 9.82 4.42 -8.66
N LYS A 150 9.99 3.24 -9.26
CA LYS A 150 9.02 2.59 -10.16
C LYS A 150 7.93 1.85 -9.39
N ARG A 151 7.07 2.61 -8.71
CA ARG A 151 6.02 2.08 -7.80
C ARG A 151 5.08 1.07 -8.45
N ASP A 152 4.62 1.33 -9.68
CA ASP A 152 3.73 0.40 -10.41
C ASP A 152 4.40 -0.95 -10.66
N SER A 153 5.71 -0.94 -10.96
CA SER A 153 6.48 -2.17 -11.15
C SER A 153 6.70 -2.91 -9.84
N VAL A 154 6.94 -2.19 -8.73
CA VAL A 154 7.01 -2.79 -7.39
C VAL A 154 5.70 -3.50 -7.05
N GLN A 155 4.55 -2.85 -7.26
CA GLN A 155 3.23 -3.44 -7.02
C GLN A 155 2.96 -4.67 -7.89
N PHE A 156 3.50 -4.70 -9.12
CA PHE A 156 3.38 -5.85 -10.01
C PHE A 156 4.22 -7.05 -9.55
N PHE A 157 5.49 -6.83 -9.16
CA PHE A 157 6.42 -7.93 -8.84
C PHE A 157 6.37 -8.39 -7.39
N ALA A 158 5.99 -7.53 -6.43
CA ALA A 158 6.00 -7.87 -5.01
C ALA A 158 5.09 -9.08 -4.66
N PRO A 159 3.84 -9.21 -5.15
CA PRO A 159 3.01 -10.37 -4.86
C PRO A 159 3.64 -11.69 -5.34
N MET A 160 4.33 -11.64 -6.50
CA MET A 160 5.07 -12.80 -7.01
C MET A 160 6.21 -13.17 -6.06
N ALA A 161 7.00 -12.19 -5.61
CA ALA A 161 8.08 -12.41 -4.65
C ALA A 161 7.54 -13.00 -3.33
N MET A 162 6.50 -12.40 -2.76
CA MET A 162 5.87 -12.85 -1.51
C MET A 162 5.39 -14.32 -1.62
N SER A 163 4.80 -14.71 -2.76
CA SER A 163 4.35 -16.09 -2.98
C SER A 163 5.49 -17.13 -2.97
N VAL A 164 6.72 -16.74 -3.30
CA VAL A 164 7.88 -17.64 -3.22
C VAL A 164 8.30 -17.84 -1.76
N TYR A 165 8.34 -16.76 -0.96
CA TYR A 165 8.61 -16.87 0.48
C TYR A 165 7.51 -17.67 1.23
N GLU A 166 6.26 -17.65 0.78
CA GLU A 166 5.21 -18.54 1.32
C GLU A 166 5.49 -20.03 1.05
N GLN A 167 6.20 -20.37 -0.03
CA GLN A 167 6.56 -21.75 -0.36
C GLN A 167 7.82 -22.23 0.37
N LEU A 168 8.71 -21.31 0.76
CA LEU A 168 9.99 -21.63 1.43
C LEU A 168 9.83 -22.04 2.91
N GLN A 169 8.64 -21.87 3.50
CA GLN A 169 8.42 -22.02 4.94
C GLN A 169 9.01 -23.33 5.52
N PRO A 170 9.57 -23.31 6.75
CA PRO A 170 9.68 -22.15 7.65
C PRO A 170 10.79 -21.18 7.24
N LEU A 171 10.54 -19.88 7.38
CA LEU A 171 11.55 -18.84 7.10
C LEU A 171 12.52 -18.64 8.26
N ASP A 172 13.80 -18.51 7.92
CA ASP A 172 14.84 -17.98 8.81
C ASP A 172 14.73 -16.46 9.00
N LEU A 173 15.61 -15.87 9.83
CA LEU A 173 15.55 -14.44 10.17
C LEU A 173 15.84 -13.53 8.97
N ASP A 174 16.69 -13.98 8.07
CA ASP A 174 17.09 -13.29 6.85
C ASP A 174 15.91 -13.20 5.88
N GLN A 175 15.31 -14.34 5.57
CA GLN A 175 14.16 -14.44 4.67
C GLN A 175 12.94 -13.69 5.22
N ARG A 176 12.77 -13.62 6.55
CA ARG A 176 11.74 -12.79 7.18
C ARG A 176 12.00 -11.30 6.95
N PHE A 177 13.25 -10.88 7.07
CA PHE A 177 13.62 -9.49 6.81
C PHE A 177 13.40 -9.13 5.34
N ASP A 178 13.76 -10.01 4.42
CA ASP A 178 13.51 -9.82 2.98
C ASP A 178 12.02 -9.71 2.66
N LEU A 179 11.21 -10.67 3.12
CA LEU A 179 9.77 -10.66 2.93
C LEU A 179 9.14 -9.38 3.50
N GLY A 180 9.58 -8.97 4.70
CA GLY A 180 9.11 -7.73 5.32
C GLY A 180 9.51 -6.48 4.53
N THR A 181 10.71 -6.47 3.94
CA THR A 181 11.21 -5.36 3.12
C THR A 181 10.48 -5.27 1.78
N ILE A 182 10.19 -6.41 1.13
CA ILE A 182 9.34 -6.49 -0.07
C ILE A 182 7.95 -5.94 0.23
N ALA A 183 7.34 -6.40 1.33
CA ALA A 183 6.01 -5.96 1.75
C ALA A 183 5.99 -4.45 1.99
N LEU A 184 7.00 -3.92 2.68
CA LEU A 184 7.12 -2.48 2.94
C LEU A 184 7.27 -1.68 1.64
N ALA A 185 8.10 -2.14 0.69
CA ALA A 185 8.27 -1.50 -0.62
C ALA A 185 6.94 -1.46 -1.41
N ALA A 186 6.13 -2.52 -1.30
CA ALA A 186 4.79 -2.60 -1.87
C ALA A 186 3.73 -1.77 -1.12
N GLY A 187 4.07 -1.23 0.05
CA GLY A 187 3.15 -0.50 0.93
C GLY A 187 2.33 -1.37 1.89
N ASP A 188 2.58 -2.68 1.94
CA ASP A 188 1.94 -3.58 2.91
C ASP A 188 2.67 -3.54 4.27
N THR A 189 2.32 -2.50 5.04
CA THR A 189 2.87 -2.29 6.38
C THR A 189 2.41 -3.34 7.39
N ARG A 190 1.32 -4.09 7.13
CA ARG A 190 0.87 -5.16 8.04
C ARG A 190 1.80 -6.36 7.94
N VAL A 191 2.09 -6.81 6.72
CA VAL A 191 3.01 -7.95 6.52
C VAL A 191 4.42 -7.57 6.98
N ALA A 192 4.89 -6.37 6.65
CA ALA A 192 6.19 -5.89 7.12
C ALA A 192 6.31 -5.88 8.66
N ARG A 193 5.28 -5.40 9.36
CA ARG A 193 5.22 -5.44 10.83
C ARG A 193 5.23 -6.87 11.36
N ALA A 194 4.42 -7.76 10.80
CA ALA A 194 4.37 -9.15 11.26
C ALA A 194 5.72 -9.89 11.13
N GLN A 195 6.49 -9.60 10.07
CA GLN A 195 7.84 -10.15 9.94
C GLN A 195 8.81 -9.54 10.95
N ALA A 196 8.76 -8.22 11.17
CA ALA A 196 9.55 -7.58 12.21
C ALA A 196 9.24 -8.15 13.61
N ASP A 197 7.97 -8.33 13.95
CA ASP A 197 7.54 -8.94 15.20
C ASP A 197 8.08 -10.37 15.35
N SER A 198 8.05 -11.17 14.28
CA SER A 198 8.56 -12.56 14.31
C SER A 198 10.09 -12.62 14.52
N ILE A 199 10.83 -11.69 13.89
CA ILE A 199 12.27 -11.56 14.11
C ILE A 199 12.55 -11.18 15.57
N LEU A 200 11.84 -10.17 16.08
CA LEU A 200 12.02 -9.66 17.45
C LEU A 200 11.51 -10.61 18.54
N GLN A 201 10.60 -11.52 18.21
CA GLN A 201 10.22 -12.61 19.11
C GLN A 201 11.34 -13.64 19.26
N SER A 202 12.11 -13.88 18.19
CA SER A 202 13.23 -14.83 18.19
C SER A 202 14.47 -14.24 18.85
N ASP A 203 14.79 -12.99 18.52
CA ASP A 203 15.90 -12.22 19.08
C ASP A 203 15.42 -10.77 19.32
N PRO A 204 15.11 -10.39 20.57
CA PRO A 204 14.56 -9.09 20.90
C PRO A 204 15.42 -7.91 20.43
N ASP A 205 16.74 -8.07 20.40
CA ASP A 205 17.66 -6.97 20.09
C ASP A 205 18.19 -7.04 18.65
N HIS A 206 17.60 -7.90 17.82
CA HIS A 206 18.00 -8.11 16.44
C HIS A 206 17.91 -6.83 15.60
N LEU A 207 19.03 -6.40 15.03
CA LEU A 207 19.13 -5.10 14.35
C LEU A 207 18.21 -5.01 13.12
N LEU A 208 18.11 -6.08 12.34
CA LEU A 208 17.23 -6.12 11.17
C LEU A 208 15.75 -6.05 11.55
N GLY A 209 15.35 -6.69 12.66
CA GLY A 209 13.98 -6.63 13.15
C GLY A 209 13.61 -5.23 13.65
N LEU A 210 14.52 -4.60 14.39
CA LEU A 210 14.35 -3.24 14.90
C LEU A 210 14.31 -2.21 13.76
N ALA A 211 15.21 -2.33 12.77
CA ALA A 211 15.21 -1.47 11.59
C ALA A 211 13.91 -1.62 10.78
N LEU A 212 13.45 -2.85 10.55
CA LEU A 212 12.21 -3.10 9.83
C LEU A 212 10.98 -2.56 10.59
N MET A 213 10.93 -2.71 11.91
CA MET A 213 9.88 -2.14 12.76
C MET A 213 9.87 -0.61 12.68
N SER A 214 11.05 0.04 12.74
CA SER A 214 11.18 1.49 12.58
C SER A 214 10.64 1.97 11.22
N ARG A 215 11.14 1.37 10.14
CA ARG A 215 10.73 1.71 8.77
C ARG A 215 9.21 1.53 8.58
N THR A 216 8.66 0.45 9.11
CA THR A 216 7.21 0.16 9.06
C THR A 216 6.39 1.14 9.89
N GLY A 217 6.85 1.49 11.10
CA GLY A 217 6.19 2.48 11.94
C GLY A 217 6.14 3.85 11.26
N ARG A 218 7.24 4.29 10.62
CA ARG A 218 7.27 5.53 9.84
C ARG A 218 6.34 5.49 8.63
N ALA A 219 6.32 4.37 7.90
CA ALA A 219 5.47 4.22 6.71
C ALA A 219 3.96 4.15 7.04
N SER A 220 3.59 3.59 8.19
CA SER A 220 2.19 3.44 8.63
C SER A 220 1.67 4.61 9.45
N GLY A 221 2.50 5.63 9.73
CA GLY A 221 2.14 6.74 10.61
C GLY A 221 2.17 6.40 12.11
N ALA A 222 2.63 5.20 12.49
CA ALA A 222 2.82 4.79 13.88
C ALA A 222 4.17 5.32 14.42
N ALA A 223 4.28 6.65 14.53
CA ALA A 223 5.51 7.34 14.91
C ALA A 223 6.09 6.86 16.25
N ALA A 224 5.25 6.64 17.26
CA ALA A 224 5.68 6.16 18.56
C ALA A 224 6.32 4.77 18.50
N ASP A 225 5.85 3.90 17.62
CA ASP A 225 6.42 2.56 17.44
C ASP A 225 7.80 2.65 16.79
N ALA A 226 7.93 3.54 15.80
CA ALA A 226 9.20 3.80 15.15
C ALA A 226 10.24 4.39 16.12
N GLU A 227 9.86 5.37 16.93
CA GLU A 227 10.74 5.97 17.94
C GLU A 227 11.23 4.94 18.98
N ARG A 228 10.35 4.03 19.41
CA ARG A 228 10.74 2.94 20.32
C ARG A 228 11.71 1.97 19.64
N ALA A 229 11.46 1.59 18.40
CA ALA A 229 12.37 0.74 17.63
C ALA A 229 13.74 1.42 17.43
N ASP A 230 13.76 2.71 17.11
CA ASP A 230 14.96 3.54 16.94
C ASP A 230 15.81 3.62 18.23
N ALA A 231 15.15 3.81 19.37
CA ALA A 231 15.82 3.83 20.66
C ALA A 231 16.47 2.48 20.98
N ARG A 232 15.74 1.38 20.77
CA ARG A 232 16.25 0.02 20.99
C ARG A 232 17.39 -0.32 20.02
N PHE A 233 17.26 0.07 18.75
CA PHE A 233 18.30 -0.15 17.75
C PHE A 233 19.63 0.49 18.18
N ARG A 234 19.60 1.75 18.62
CA ARG A 234 20.80 2.44 19.13
C ARG A 234 21.41 1.75 20.35
N GLN A 235 20.59 1.26 21.26
CA GLN A 235 21.04 0.57 22.46
C GLN A 235 21.69 -0.79 22.12
N ALA A 236 21.12 -1.53 21.18
CA ALA A 236 21.58 -2.87 20.79
C ALA A 236 22.78 -2.84 19.82
N ALA A 237 22.90 -1.81 18.98
CA ALA A 237 23.81 -1.75 17.83
C ALA A 237 25.24 -2.18 18.15
N GLU A 238 25.88 -1.60 19.16
CA GLU A 238 27.29 -1.92 19.48
C GLU A 238 27.46 -3.36 19.98
N GLY A 239 26.51 -3.86 20.78
CA GLY A 239 26.53 -5.23 21.28
C GLY A 239 26.32 -6.25 20.16
N GLU A 240 25.36 -5.99 19.29
CA GLU A 240 24.99 -6.86 18.19
C GLU A 240 26.01 -6.85 17.04
N LEU A 241 26.59 -5.69 16.71
CA LEU A 241 27.62 -5.61 15.67
C LEU A 241 28.91 -6.34 16.04
N ARG A 242 29.24 -6.44 17.34
CA ARG A 242 30.37 -7.28 17.80
C ARG A 242 30.15 -8.77 17.50
N LYS A 243 28.89 -9.21 17.41
CA LYS A 243 28.50 -10.58 17.08
C LYS A 243 28.25 -10.78 15.58
N SER A 244 28.44 -9.75 14.75
CA SER A 244 28.10 -9.80 13.32
C SER A 244 28.82 -10.89 12.52
N GLN A 245 29.99 -11.35 12.96
CA GLN A 245 30.68 -12.47 12.32
C GLN A 245 29.92 -13.80 12.48
N GLU A 246 29.11 -13.93 13.53
CA GLU A 246 28.32 -15.13 13.84
C GLU A 246 26.91 -15.08 13.23
N LYS A 247 26.52 -13.96 12.61
CA LYS A 247 25.20 -13.71 12.01
C LYS A 247 25.33 -13.42 10.51
N PRO A 248 25.29 -14.44 9.63
CA PRO A 248 25.42 -14.27 8.18
C PRO A 248 24.46 -13.22 7.58
N GLU A 249 23.24 -13.14 8.12
CA GLU A 249 22.22 -12.17 7.76
C GLU A 249 22.67 -10.71 7.98
N TYR A 250 23.47 -10.44 9.02
CA TYR A 250 24.03 -9.09 9.23
C TYR A 250 25.09 -8.75 8.19
N GLN A 251 25.79 -9.74 7.66
CA GLN A 251 26.77 -9.51 6.59
C GLN A 251 26.06 -9.22 5.27
N ARG A 252 25.00 -9.97 4.97
CA ARG A 252 24.15 -9.75 3.79
C ARG A 252 23.48 -8.37 3.82
N HIS A 253 22.95 -7.98 4.98
CA HIS A 253 22.22 -6.72 5.18
C HIS A 253 23.04 -5.62 5.83
N ARG A 254 24.38 -5.66 5.68
CA ARG A 254 25.27 -4.65 6.25
C ARG A 254 24.90 -3.24 5.80
N ALA A 255 24.54 -3.08 4.52
CA ALA A 255 24.14 -1.80 3.96
C ALA A 255 22.85 -1.26 4.61
N ASP A 256 21.87 -2.12 4.90
CA ASP A 256 20.64 -1.73 5.61
C ASP A 256 20.94 -1.25 7.03
N ILE A 257 21.79 -1.97 7.76
CA ILE A 257 22.20 -1.61 9.13
C ILE A 257 22.96 -0.27 9.14
N GLU A 258 23.92 -0.09 8.23
CA GLU A 258 24.69 1.15 8.10
C GLU A 258 23.80 2.34 7.70
N THR A 259 22.82 2.11 6.83
CA THR A 259 21.84 3.13 6.43
C THR A 259 21.02 3.59 7.62
N GLU A 260 20.55 2.66 8.45
CA GLU A 260 19.77 2.98 9.65
C GLU A 260 20.62 3.71 10.70
N LEU A 261 21.88 3.30 10.90
CA LEU A 261 22.83 4.01 11.77
C LEU A 261 23.06 5.46 11.31
N LYS A 262 23.30 5.67 10.02
CA LYS A 262 23.49 7.03 9.46
C LYS A 262 22.24 7.88 9.64
N ARG A 263 21.06 7.33 9.40
CA ARG A 263 19.78 8.01 9.62
C ARG A 263 19.63 8.44 11.08
N LEU A 264 19.91 7.55 12.01
CA LEU A 264 19.80 7.80 13.45
C LEU A 264 20.84 8.80 13.98
N ALA A 265 21.99 8.91 13.32
CA ALA A 265 23.00 9.92 13.58
C ALA A 265 22.67 11.31 12.98
N GLY A 266 21.57 11.44 12.23
CA GLY A 266 21.23 12.66 11.50
C GLY A 266 22.13 12.93 10.30
N LEU A 267 22.86 11.92 9.83
CA LEU A 267 23.81 12.00 8.70
C LEU A 267 23.14 11.64 7.36
N THR A 268 21.87 11.98 7.19
CA THR A 268 21.16 11.72 5.93
C THR A 268 21.75 12.58 4.81
N GLN A 269 22.07 11.94 3.68
CA GLN A 269 22.40 12.61 2.41
C GLN A 269 21.20 13.38 1.87
#